data_AF-A0A3C0DSY6-F1
#
_entry.id   AF-A0A3C0DSY6-F1
#
_cell.length_a   1.000
_cell.length_b   1.000
_cell.length_c   1.000
_cell.angle_alpha   90.00
_cell.angle_beta   90.00
_cell.angle_gamma   90.00
#
_symmetry.space_group_name_H-M   'P 1'
#
loop_
_entity.id
_entity.type
_entity.pdbx_description
1 polymer ?
#
loop_
_entity_poly.entity_id
_entity_poly.type
_entity_poly.pdbx_seq_one_letter_code
_entity_poly.pdbx_strand_id
1 'polypeptide(L)'
;MKYFNCKHIGFCQITLLMLLMAKAKTDAHPWRVAQIPNGNRFGCLNCHHSSYGGSRNSFGILVGTVVGKGSNASFWSGELAAKDSDGDGYSNGEELGDSDGNGKPINTAKITNPGDSRSKPGKLAQPNDDTSKPEIKIGIENEELSIMIKLNEPFRWQNTRYESLKKFPQPWMGLPDIPNEIWLKHKGNMEMRITDMMFIGNYEELGNYKIEASLLGLGDVVGEFNPETNMLNFDKLDYVPYFIVPEMILEESKDMRSWKRVKFSNSLPREYKWQEEIKIEIQMNKQENKFYRIRIEED
;
A
#
# COMPACT_ATOMS: atom_id res chain seq x y z
N MET A 1 -42.85 17.83 -85.39
CA MET A 1 -41.44 18.31 -85.26
C MET A 1 -41.24 18.70 -83.81
N LYS A 2 -40.30 18.19 -83.01
CA LYS A 2 -39.17 17.27 -83.22
C LYS A 2 -38.92 16.54 -81.88
N TYR A 3 -38.89 15.21 -81.99
CA TYR A 3 -38.22 14.17 -81.20
C TYR A 3 -38.55 13.89 -79.72
N PHE A 4 -39.27 12.78 -79.57
CA PHE A 4 -39.25 11.75 -78.54
C PHE A 4 -37.85 11.30 -78.08
N ASN A 5 -37.71 11.02 -76.78
CA ASN A 5 -37.21 9.80 -76.13
C ASN A 5 -36.98 10.11 -74.63
N CYS A 6 -37.25 9.27 -73.62
CA CYS A 6 -37.34 7.82 -73.56
C CYS A 6 -38.07 7.41 -72.25
N LYS A 7 -39.04 6.49 -72.38
CA LYS A 7 -39.38 5.34 -71.49
C LYS A 7 -39.40 5.57 -69.96
N HIS A 8 -40.58 5.55 -69.32
CA HIS A 8 -41.33 4.38 -68.83
C HIS A 8 -40.77 3.72 -67.55
N ILE A 9 -41.73 3.40 -66.65
CA ILE A 9 -41.66 2.46 -65.51
C ILE A 9 -40.96 3.07 -64.29
N GLY A 10 -41.48 3.04 -63.07
CA GLY A 10 -42.55 2.27 -62.47
C GLY A 10 -42.26 2.22 -60.97
N PHE A 11 -43.30 1.93 -60.20
CA PHE A 11 -43.30 1.70 -58.76
C PHE A 11 -42.10 0.89 -58.21
N CYS A 12 -41.86 1.09 -56.90
CA CYS A 12 -41.20 0.16 -55.98
C CYS A 12 -39.67 0.28 -55.87
N GLN A 13 -39.18 0.87 -54.78
CA GLN A 13 -38.59 0.10 -53.68
C GLN A 13 -37.99 1.04 -52.62
N ILE A 14 -38.60 0.99 -51.43
CA ILE A 14 -37.89 1.25 -50.18
C ILE A 14 -37.00 0.03 -49.96
N THR A 15 -35.73 0.10 -50.32
CA THR A 15 -34.72 -0.90 -49.94
C THR A 15 -33.66 -0.22 -49.09
N LEU A 16 -33.99 -0.18 -47.80
CA LEU A 16 -33.12 -0.43 -46.65
C LEU A 16 -31.63 -0.61 -47.02
N LEU A 17 -30.84 0.44 -46.83
CA LEU A 17 -29.39 0.36 -46.74
C LEU A 17 -29.04 -0.36 -45.42
N MET A 18 -29.12 -1.70 -45.42
CA MET A 18 -28.57 -2.51 -44.33
C MET A 18 -27.05 -2.39 -44.39
N LEU A 19 -26.52 -1.53 -43.52
CA LEU A 19 -25.12 -1.45 -43.17
C LEU A 19 -24.69 -2.83 -42.62
N LEU A 20 -24.00 -3.63 -43.44
CA LEU A 20 -23.31 -4.84 -43.00
C LEU A 20 -22.15 -4.44 -42.09
N MET A 21 -22.46 -4.21 -40.81
CA MET A 21 -21.49 -4.26 -39.74
C MET A 21 -21.06 -5.73 -39.60
N ALA A 22 -20.00 -6.12 -40.31
CA ALA A 22 -19.30 -7.36 -40.01
C ALA A 22 -18.77 -7.23 -38.57
N LYS A 23 -19.50 -7.79 -37.60
CA LYS A 23 -18.99 -7.94 -36.23
C LYS A 23 -17.74 -8.80 -36.34
N ALA A 24 -16.57 -8.20 -36.15
CA ALA A 24 -15.36 -8.96 -35.87
C ALA A 24 -15.70 -9.92 -34.73
N LYS A 25 -15.49 -11.22 -34.92
CA LYS A 25 -15.59 -12.18 -33.82
C LYS A 25 -14.53 -11.77 -32.81
N THR A 26 -14.97 -11.14 -31.73
CA THR A 26 -14.16 -10.94 -30.54
C THR A 26 -14.16 -12.28 -29.82
N ASP A 27 -13.11 -13.06 -30.02
CA ASP A 27 -12.93 -14.33 -29.30
C ASP A 27 -12.59 -14.01 -27.84
N ALA A 28 -13.61 -13.98 -27.00
CA ALA A 28 -13.40 -14.01 -25.56
C ALA A 28 -12.91 -15.43 -25.21
N HIS A 29 -11.80 -15.52 -24.48
CA HIS A 29 -11.23 -16.79 -24.04
C HIS A 29 -11.45 -16.97 -22.52
N PRO A 30 -12.70 -17.06 -22.03
CA PRO A 30 -12.97 -17.12 -20.59
C PRO A 30 -12.35 -18.34 -19.91
N TRP A 31 -12.12 -19.43 -20.65
CA TRP A 31 -11.44 -20.63 -20.17
C TRP A 31 -9.97 -20.40 -19.79
N ARG A 32 -9.34 -19.30 -20.24
CA ARG A 32 -7.97 -18.94 -19.81
C ARG A 32 -7.90 -18.58 -18.34
N VAL A 33 -8.98 -18.08 -17.76
CA VAL A 33 -9.08 -17.77 -16.32
C VAL A 33 -8.85 -19.03 -15.48
N ALA A 34 -9.29 -20.19 -15.95
CA ALA A 34 -9.13 -21.46 -15.25
C ALA A 34 -7.73 -22.08 -15.39
N GLN A 35 -6.84 -21.47 -16.19
CA GLN A 35 -5.47 -21.97 -16.39
C GLN A 35 -4.45 -21.34 -15.44
N ILE A 36 -4.87 -20.39 -14.61
CA ILE A 36 -4.05 -19.80 -13.56
C ILE A 36 -4.65 -20.12 -12.18
N PRO A 37 -3.81 -20.31 -11.15
CA PRO A 37 -4.25 -20.47 -9.76
C PRO A 37 -5.14 -19.30 -9.32
N ASN A 38 -6.24 -19.60 -8.62
CA ASN A 38 -7.21 -18.63 -8.12
C ASN A 38 -7.75 -17.61 -9.16
N GLY A 39 -7.64 -17.89 -10.46
CA GLY A 39 -7.97 -16.93 -11.52
C GLY A 39 -9.40 -16.40 -11.47
N ASN A 40 -10.35 -17.19 -10.96
CA ASN A 40 -11.74 -16.77 -10.81
C ASN A 40 -11.93 -15.53 -9.91
N ARG A 41 -10.97 -15.22 -9.03
CA ARG A 41 -11.07 -14.06 -8.14
C ARG A 41 -11.12 -12.74 -8.88
N PHE A 42 -10.31 -12.59 -9.94
CA PHE A 42 -10.27 -11.38 -10.78
C PHE A 42 -10.78 -11.63 -12.21
N GLY A 43 -10.98 -12.88 -12.61
CA GLY A 43 -11.52 -13.24 -13.92
C GLY A 43 -10.68 -12.69 -15.07
N CYS A 44 -11.32 -11.99 -16.01
CA CYS A 44 -10.64 -11.33 -17.13
C CYS A 44 -9.62 -10.28 -16.68
N LEU A 45 -9.79 -9.68 -15.49
CA LEU A 45 -8.91 -8.61 -14.99
C LEU A 45 -7.50 -9.10 -14.67
N ASN A 46 -7.27 -10.41 -14.52
CA ASN A 46 -5.90 -10.93 -14.37
C ASN A 46 -5.05 -10.59 -15.60
N CYS A 47 -5.62 -10.60 -16.81
CA CYS A 47 -4.87 -10.40 -18.06
C CYS A 47 -5.26 -9.11 -18.81
N HIS A 48 -6.30 -8.40 -18.38
CA HIS A 48 -6.87 -7.25 -19.08
C HIS A 48 -7.20 -6.12 -18.13
N HIS A 49 -7.21 -4.88 -18.61
CA HIS A 49 -7.61 -3.71 -17.80
C HIS A 49 -9.13 -3.60 -17.57
N SER A 50 -9.94 -4.50 -18.12
CA SER A 50 -11.39 -4.50 -18.00
C SER A 50 -11.95 -5.91 -17.83
N SER A 51 -13.02 -6.02 -17.04
CA SER A 51 -13.75 -7.27 -16.81
C SER A 51 -14.38 -7.84 -18.08
N TYR A 52 -14.56 -7.02 -19.10
CA TYR A 52 -15.07 -7.41 -20.42
C TYR A 52 -13.96 -7.81 -21.40
N GLY A 53 -12.70 -7.85 -20.95
CA GLY A 53 -11.52 -8.06 -21.79
C GLY A 53 -10.97 -6.76 -22.40
N GLY A 54 -10.27 -6.87 -23.54
CA GLY A 54 -9.73 -5.71 -24.27
C GLY A 54 -8.20 -5.62 -24.20
N SER A 55 -7.67 -4.40 -24.03
CA SER A 55 -6.23 -4.19 -23.87
C SER A 55 -5.69 -5.03 -22.71
N ARG A 56 -4.56 -5.69 -22.95
CA ARG A 56 -3.88 -6.52 -21.97
C ARG A 56 -3.13 -5.64 -20.97
N ASN A 57 -3.18 -6.03 -19.69
CA ASN A 57 -2.30 -5.50 -18.67
C ASN A 57 -0.90 -6.14 -18.79
N SER A 58 0.01 -5.79 -17.88
CA SER A 58 1.39 -6.29 -17.91
C SER A 58 1.47 -7.81 -17.81
N PHE A 59 0.72 -8.44 -16.90
CA PHE A 59 0.62 -9.90 -16.81
C PHE A 59 0.10 -10.54 -18.10
N GLY A 60 -0.97 -9.99 -18.67
CA GLY A 60 -1.54 -10.47 -19.93
C GLY A 60 -0.56 -10.33 -21.11
N ILE A 61 0.26 -9.29 -21.15
CA ILE A 61 1.33 -9.12 -22.15
C ILE A 61 2.37 -10.23 -21.98
N LEU A 62 2.82 -10.51 -20.76
CA LEU A 62 3.78 -11.57 -20.47
C LEU A 62 3.21 -12.97 -20.79
N VAL A 63 1.96 -13.25 -20.44
CA VAL A 63 1.27 -14.49 -20.86
C VAL A 63 1.25 -14.59 -22.38
N GLY A 64 1.07 -13.48 -23.09
CA GLY A 64 1.11 -13.40 -24.54
C GLY A 64 2.47 -13.74 -25.17
N THR A 65 3.58 -13.65 -24.43
CA THR A 65 4.90 -14.09 -24.91
C THR A 65 5.11 -15.59 -24.71
N VAL A 66 4.43 -16.19 -23.73
CA VAL A 66 4.48 -17.64 -23.42
C VAL A 66 3.48 -18.43 -24.27
N VAL A 67 2.32 -17.83 -24.58
CA VAL A 67 1.21 -18.46 -25.30
C VAL A 67 1.15 -17.99 -26.74
N GLY A 68 1.40 -18.91 -27.68
CA GLY A 68 1.20 -18.66 -29.11
C GLY A 68 -0.24 -18.23 -29.44
N LYS A 69 -0.39 -17.31 -30.40
CA LYS A 69 -1.69 -16.80 -30.85
C LYS A 69 -2.61 -17.95 -31.28
N GLY A 70 -3.82 -18.01 -30.70
CA GLY A 70 -4.82 -19.05 -30.99
C GLY A 70 -4.53 -20.42 -30.37
N SER A 71 -3.49 -20.56 -29.57
CA SER A 71 -3.22 -21.78 -28.82
C SER A 71 -4.29 -22.03 -27.75
N ASN A 72 -4.46 -23.28 -27.33
CA ASN A 72 -5.19 -23.69 -26.12
C ASN A 72 -4.30 -24.31 -25.04
N ALA A 73 -2.98 -24.33 -25.26
CA ALA A 73 -2.03 -24.92 -24.32
C ALA A 73 -2.10 -24.23 -22.94
N SER A 74 -1.97 -25.04 -21.88
CA SER A 74 -1.71 -24.52 -20.54
C SER A 74 -0.37 -23.77 -20.55
N PHE A 75 -0.29 -22.69 -19.78
CA PHE A 75 0.85 -21.77 -19.80
C PHE A 75 1.39 -21.44 -18.42
N TRP A 76 0.66 -21.78 -17.38
CA TRP A 76 1.12 -21.59 -16.02
C TRP A 76 2.32 -22.52 -15.75
N SER A 77 3.38 -21.95 -15.20
CA SER A 77 4.65 -22.62 -14.95
C SER A 77 5.40 -21.92 -13.83
N GLY A 78 6.39 -22.59 -13.24
CA GLY A 78 7.29 -21.97 -12.26
C GLY A 78 8.04 -20.75 -12.79
N GLU A 79 8.38 -20.73 -14.08
CA GLU A 79 9.04 -19.57 -14.69
C GLU A 79 8.10 -18.36 -14.77
N LEU A 80 6.84 -18.56 -15.16
CA LEU A 80 5.86 -17.49 -15.17
C LEU A 80 5.47 -17.07 -13.75
N ALA A 81 5.35 -18.01 -12.82
CA ALA A 81 5.06 -17.74 -11.42
C ALA A 81 6.14 -16.88 -10.75
N ALA A 82 7.42 -17.08 -11.09
CA ALA A 82 8.54 -16.33 -10.51
C ALA A 82 8.75 -14.91 -11.07
N LYS A 83 7.97 -14.48 -12.06
CA LYS A 83 8.07 -13.11 -12.63
C LYS A 83 7.23 -12.15 -11.82
N ASP A 84 7.75 -10.96 -11.60
CA ASP A 84 6.99 -9.78 -11.19
C ASP A 84 6.54 -9.05 -12.47
N SER A 85 5.26 -9.18 -12.84
CA SER A 85 4.81 -8.67 -14.15
C SER A 85 4.52 -7.17 -14.13
N ASP A 86 3.96 -6.65 -13.04
CA ASP A 86 3.56 -5.25 -12.92
C ASP A 86 4.57 -4.36 -12.18
N GLY A 87 5.64 -4.96 -11.64
CA GLY A 87 6.78 -4.27 -11.04
C GLY A 87 6.55 -3.82 -9.61
N ASP A 88 5.62 -4.44 -8.89
CA ASP A 88 5.24 -4.05 -7.53
C ASP A 88 6.08 -4.70 -6.43
N GLY A 89 7.02 -5.59 -6.82
CA GLY A 89 7.93 -6.30 -5.93
C GLY A 89 7.44 -7.69 -5.50
N TYR A 90 6.27 -8.14 -5.96
CA TYR A 90 5.76 -9.49 -5.72
C TYR A 90 5.72 -10.30 -7.02
N SER A 91 5.96 -11.60 -6.92
CA SER A 91 5.88 -12.49 -8.07
C SER A 91 4.44 -12.91 -8.37
N ASN A 92 4.12 -13.17 -9.64
CA ASN A 92 2.82 -13.65 -10.10
C ASN A 92 2.31 -14.85 -9.28
N GLY A 93 3.24 -15.73 -8.88
CA GLY A 93 2.96 -16.90 -8.05
C GLY A 93 2.58 -16.53 -6.62
N GLU A 94 3.26 -15.59 -5.99
CA GLU A 94 2.87 -15.09 -4.66
C GLU A 94 1.47 -14.47 -4.68
N GLU A 95 1.16 -13.71 -5.72
CA GLU A 95 -0.12 -13.02 -5.88
C GLU A 95 -1.29 -13.95 -6.21
N LEU A 96 -1.07 -14.96 -7.05
CA LEU A 96 -2.08 -15.96 -7.40
C LEU A 96 -2.13 -17.11 -6.39
N GLY A 97 -1.27 -17.07 -5.36
CA GLY A 97 -1.23 -18.04 -4.27
C GLY A 97 -0.62 -19.39 -4.64
N ASP A 98 0.31 -19.43 -5.58
CA ASP A 98 1.02 -20.61 -6.07
C ASP A 98 2.48 -20.25 -6.41
N SER A 99 3.29 -19.99 -5.37
CA SER A 99 4.64 -19.45 -5.50
C SER A 99 5.62 -20.37 -6.25
N ASP A 100 5.39 -21.68 -6.27
CA ASP A 100 6.24 -22.63 -7.02
C ASP A 100 5.77 -22.86 -8.47
N GLY A 101 4.60 -22.32 -8.83
CA GLY A 101 4.00 -22.40 -10.16
C GLY A 101 3.59 -23.81 -10.58
N ASN A 102 3.30 -24.72 -9.64
CA ASN A 102 2.92 -26.09 -9.94
C ASN A 102 1.42 -26.25 -10.31
N GLY A 103 0.65 -25.18 -10.22
CA GLY A 103 -0.79 -25.11 -10.50
C GLY A 103 -1.68 -25.45 -9.32
N LYS A 104 -1.13 -25.64 -8.10
CA LYS A 104 -1.86 -26.01 -6.89
C LYS A 104 -1.79 -24.87 -5.87
N PRO A 105 -2.86 -24.08 -5.74
CA PRO A 105 -2.84 -22.95 -4.82
C PRO A 105 -2.67 -23.36 -3.36
N ILE A 106 -1.94 -22.53 -2.61
CA ILE A 106 -1.77 -22.58 -1.17
C ILE A 106 -2.92 -21.81 -0.52
N ASN A 107 -3.73 -22.49 0.31
CA ASN A 107 -4.98 -21.96 0.85
C ASN A 107 -4.84 -20.75 1.79
N THR A 108 -3.63 -20.37 2.18
CA THR A 108 -3.37 -19.29 3.14
C THR A 108 -2.91 -17.97 2.49
N ALA A 109 -2.72 -17.95 1.17
CA ALA A 109 -2.22 -16.76 0.46
C ALA A 109 -3.32 -15.68 0.28
N LYS A 110 -2.96 -14.40 0.51
CA LYS A 110 -3.82 -13.27 0.11
C LYS A 110 -3.72 -13.11 -1.41
N ILE A 111 -4.80 -13.47 -2.10
CA ILE A 111 -4.81 -13.45 -3.56
C ILE A 111 -4.99 -12.03 -4.10
N THR A 112 -4.05 -11.59 -4.95
CA THR A 112 -4.01 -10.28 -5.60
C THR A 112 -3.87 -10.39 -7.12
N ASN A 113 -3.84 -9.26 -7.83
CA ASN A 113 -3.92 -9.22 -9.29
C ASN A 113 -2.54 -8.91 -9.88
N PRO A 114 -1.92 -9.89 -10.57
CA PRO A 114 -0.54 -9.77 -11.03
C PRO A 114 -0.29 -8.78 -12.17
N GLY A 115 -1.33 -8.08 -12.62
CA GLY A 115 -1.24 -7.05 -13.63
C GLY A 115 -1.70 -5.67 -13.15
N ASP A 116 -1.85 -5.46 -11.84
CA ASP A 116 -2.17 -4.15 -11.24
C ASP A 116 -1.27 -3.91 -10.02
N SER A 117 -0.23 -3.09 -10.20
CA SER A 117 0.81 -2.83 -9.19
C SER A 117 0.33 -2.15 -7.90
N ARG A 118 -0.96 -1.83 -7.82
CA ARG A 118 -1.63 -1.33 -6.61
C ARG A 118 -2.38 -2.42 -5.84
N SER A 119 -2.50 -3.61 -6.42
CA SER A 119 -3.15 -4.77 -5.84
C SER A 119 -2.07 -5.76 -5.42
N LYS A 120 -1.49 -5.56 -4.24
CA LYS A 120 -0.34 -6.36 -3.77
C LYS A 120 -0.69 -7.22 -2.56
N PRO A 121 -0.03 -8.37 -2.35
CA PRO A 121 -0.14 -9.12 -1.11
C PRO A 121 0.38 -8.21 -0.01
N GLY A 122 -0.52 -7.49 0.65
CA GLY A 122 -0.15 -6.60 1.73
C GLY A 122 0.72 -7.38 2.69
N LYS A 123 1.95 -6.92 2.92
CA LYS A 123 2.78 -7.39 4.02
C LYS A 123 1.88 -7.27 5.23
N LEU A 124 1.43 -8.41 5.75
CA LEU A 124 0.50 -8.39 6.84
C LEU A 124 1.21 -7.63 7.96
N ALA A 125 0.69 -6.47 8.33
CA ALA A 125 0.84 -6.00 9.69
C ALA A 125 0.00 -6.93 10.57
N GLN A 126 0.37 -8.23 10.64
CA GLN A 126 -0.19 -9.10 11.65
C GLN A 126 0.50 -8.76 12.96
N PRO A 127 -0.25 -8.67 14.06
CA PRO A 127 0.32 -8.70 15.39
C PRO A 127 0.90 -10.10 15.63
N ASN A 128 2.12 -10.16 16.15
CA ASN A 128 2.77 -11.35 16.74
C ASN A 128 3.40 -12.39 15.80
N ASP A 129 4.10 -11.97 14.74
CA ASP A 129 5.16 -12.82 14.16
C ASP A 129 6.52 -12.39 14.74
N ASP A 130 7.46 -13.32 14.91
CA ASP A 130 8.81 -13.15 15.54
C ASP A 130 9.73 -12.15 14.80
N THR A 131 9.16 -11.39 13.87
CA THR A 131 9.74 -10.28 13.10
C THR A 131 9.56 -8.90 13.77
N SER A 132 8.89 -8.83 14.93
CA SER A 132 8.68 -7.58 15.70
C SER A 132 9.90 -7.14 16.52
N LYS A 133 11.05 -7.78 16.36
CA LYS A 133 12.27 -7.39 17.08
C LYS A 133 12.81 -6.07 16.50
N PRO A 134 13.28 -5.14 17.34
CA PRO A 134 13.91 -3.93 16.85
C PRO A 134 15.22 -4.29 16.11
N GLU A 135 15.44 -3.64 14.98
CA GLU A 135 16.69 -3.73 14.22
C GLU A 135 17.56 -2.49 14.50
N ILE A 136 18.87 -2.69 14.52
CA ILE A 136 19.84 -1.61 14.75
C ILE A 136 20.86 -1.59 13.61
N LYS A 137 21.11 -0.40 13.06
CA LYS A 137 22.26 -0.12 12.21
C LYS A 137 23.15 0.88 12.91
N ILE A 138 24.47 0.67 12.82
CA ILE A 138 25.47 1.55 13.41
C ILE A 138 26.32 2.16 12.30
N GLY A 139 26.66 3.42 12.47
CA GLY A 139 27.54 4.17 11.59
C GLY A 139 28.39 5.15 12.39
N ILE A 140 29.46 5.65 11.78
CA ILE A 140 30.25 6.75 12.34
C ILE A 140 30.04 7.94 11.41
N GLU A 141 29.49 9.02 11.94
CA GLU A 141 29.23 10.27 11.22
C GLU A 141 29.83 11.42 12.03
N ASN A 142 30.67 12.26 11.40
CA ASN A 142 31.29 13.43 12.06
C ASN A 142 32.02 13.11 13.38
N GLU A 143 32.69 11.96 13.48
CA GLU A 143 33.34 11.44 14.69
C GLU A 143 32.39 11.02 15.83
N GLU A 144 31.08 11.06 15.62
CA GLU A 144 30.07 10.57 16.54
C GLU A 144 29.53 9.20 16.10
N LEU A 145 29.11 8.39 17.07
CA LEU A 145 28.41 7.13 16.79
C LEU A 145 26.95 7.45 16.46
N SER A 146 26.56 7.14 15.22
CA SER A 146 25.20 7.22 14.72
C SER A 146 24.55 5.83 14.85
N ILE A 147 23.46 5.75 15.60
CA ILE A 147 22.66 4.53 15.75
C ILE A 147 21.29 4.77 15.13
N MET A 148 20.96 4.01 14.10
CA MET A 148 19.63 3.97 13.51
C MET A 148 18.87 2.79 14.09
N ILE A 149 17.73 3.06 14.72
CA ILE A 149 16.87 2.03 15.32
C ILE A 149 15.59 1.93 14.52
N LYS A 150 15.30 0.74 14.01
CA LYS A 150 13.99 0.40 13.45
C LYS A 150 13.22 -0.38 14.49
N LEU A 151 12.20 0.22 15.09
CA LEU A 151 11.47 -0.41 16.20
C LEU A 151 10.62 -1.61 15.76
N ASN A 152 10.27 -1.71 14.48
CA ASN A 152 9.41 -2.78 13.92
C ASN A 152 8.08 -2.97 14.70
N GLU A 153 7.56 -1.88 15.27
CA GLU A 153 6.31 -1.90 16.03
C GLU A 153 5.13 -2.30 15.12
N PRO A 154 4.21 -3.16 15.61
CA PRO A 154 2.99 -3.46 14.89
C PRO A 154 2.11 -2.22 14.75
N PHE A 155 1.24 -2.24 13.76
CA PHE A 155 0.24 -1.19 13.59
C PHE A 155 -0.65 -1.08 14.85
N ARG A 156 -0.97 0.15 15.25
CA ARG A 156 -1.92 0.46 16.32
C ARG A 156 -2.73 1.71 15.97
N TRP A 157 -3.94 1.77 16.48
CA TRP A 157 -4.80 2.97 16.41
C TRP A 157 -4.54 3.93 17.56
N GLN A 158 -4.50 3.39 18.78
CA GLN A 158 -4.38 4.18 19.99
C GLN A 158 -3.00 4.84 20.09
N ASN A 159 -2.97 6.02 20.71
CA ASN A 159 -1.77 6.82 20.94
C ASN A 159 -0.97 7.05 19.64
N THR A 160 -1.71 7.31 18.56
CA THR A 160 -1.15 7.54 17.23
C THR A 160 -1.63 8.88 16.71
N ARG A 161 -0.69 9.65 16.20
CA ARG A 161 -0.97 10.86 15.45
C ARG A 161 -0.90 10.58 13.97
N TYR A 162 -1.73 11.24 13.19
CA TYR A 162 -1.75 11.13 11.75
C TYR A 162 -1.62 12.52 11.13
N GLU A 163 -0.75 12.68 10.14
CA GLU A 163 -0.63 13.93 9.36
C GLU A 163 -1.09 13.71 7.92
N SER A 164 -1.91 14.63 7.39
CA SER A 164 -2.31 14.55 5.99
C SER A 164 -1.12 14.81 5.06
N LEU A 165 -1.01 14.03 3.99
CA LEU A 165 -0.02 14.27 2.94
C LEU A 165 -0.22 15.64 2.27
N LYS A 166 -1.49 16.01 2.08
CA LYS A 166 -1.86 17.33 1.59
C LYS A 166 -1.64 18.37 2.68
N LYS A 167 -1.00 19.47 2.31
CA LYS A 167 -0.88 20.68 3.14
C LYS A 167 -1.88 21.72 2.68
N PHE A 168 -2.29 22.57 3.61
CA PHE A 168 -3.33 23.57 3.41
C PHE A 168 -2.82 24.96 3.78
N PRO A 169 -3.16 25.98 2.99
CA PRO A 169 -2.76 27.35 3.27
C PRO A 169 -3.35 27.83 4.59
N GLN A 170 -2.58 28.64 5.30
CA GLN A 170 -3.00 29.28 6.52
C GLN A 170 -3.79 30.57 6.23
N PRO A 171 -4.73 30.98 7.12
CA PRO A 171 -5.46 32.24 6.96
C PRO A 171 -4.54 33.48 6.90
N TRP A 172 -3.32 33.37 7.42
CA TRP A 172 -2.35 34.45 7.48
C TRP A 172 -1.36 34.37 6.31
N MET A 173 -1.35 35.42 5.49
CA MET A 173 -0.49 35.52 4.32
C MET A 173 1.00 35.44 4.70
N GLY A 174 1.74 34.58 3.99
CA GLY A 174 3.19 34.41 4.16
C GLY A 174 3.60 33.33 5.15
N LEU A 175 2.66 32.69 5.85
CA LEU A 175 2.94 31.48 6.62
C LEU A 175 2.99 30.24 5.71
N PRO A 176 3.79 29.22 6.04
CA PRO A 176 3.85 27.99 5.27
C PRO A 176 2.54 27.20 5.38
N ASP A 177 2.21 26.46 4.32
CA ASP A 177 1.11 25.50 4.34
C ASP A 177 1.41 24.39 5.37
N ILE A 178 0.38 23.99 6.13
CA ILE A 178 0.50 22.97 7.17
C ILE A 178 -0.43 21.79 6.88
N PRO A 179 -0.08 20.56 7.31
CA PRO A 179 -0.98 19.43 7.22
C PRO A 179 -2.15 19.57 8.21
N ASN A 180 -3.21 18.82 7.97
CA ASN A 180 -4.20 18.49 8.99
C ASN A 180 -3.65 17.38 9.88
N GLU A 181 -4.07 17.36 11.14
CA GLU A 181 -3.66 16.34 12.11
C GLU A 181 -4.86 15.63 12.69
N ILE A 182 -4.73 14.33 12.93
CA ILE A 182 -5.67 13.53 13.72
C ILE A 182 -4.88 12.88 14.85
N TRP A 183 -5.40 12.98 16.07
CA TRP A 183 -4.83 12.36 17.26
C TRP A 183 -5.84 11.34 17.78
N LEU A 184 -5.54 10.05 17.59
CA LEU A 184 -6.32 8.96 18.17
C LEU A 184 -5.72 8.61 19.53
N LYS A 185 -6.41 9.00 20.60
CA LYS A 185 -5.95 8.88 21.97
C LYS A 185 -6.49 7.61 22.61
N HIS A 186 -5.97 7.29 23.79
CA HIS A 186 -6.43 6.16 24.58
C HIS A 186 -7.95 6.22 24.88
N LYS A 187 -8.57 5.04 25.02
CA LYS A 187 -10.01 4.84 25.31
C LYS A 187 -10.96 5.46 24.29
N GLY A 188 -10.58 5.48 23.01
CA GLY A 188 -11.48 5.94 21.94
C GLY A 188 -11.65 7.46 21.88
N ASN A 189 -10.87 8.25 22.60
CA ASN A 189 -10.92 9.72 22.49
C ASN A 189 -10.15 10.17 21.25
N MET A 190 -10.57 11.26 20.59
CA MET A 190 -9.78 11.84 19.51
C MET A 190 -9.83 13.36 19.46
N GLU A 191 -8.80 13.92 18.84
CA GLU A 191 -8.74 15.33 18.45
C GLU A 191 -8.35 15.42 16.97
N MET A 192 -8.87 16.42 16.27
CA MET A 192 -8.52 16.69 14.88
C MET A 192 -8.23 18.17 14.71
N ARG A 193 -7.10 18.49 14.08
CA ARG A 193 -6.75 19.85 13.68
C ARG A 193 -6.91 19.99 12.17
N ILE A 194 -7.79 20.90 11.76
CA ILE A 194 -7.89 21.34 10.37
C ILE A 194 -7.45 22.79 10.35
N THR A 195 -6.33 23.09 9.70
CA THR A 195 -5.70 24.42 9.74
C THR A 195 -5.56 24.96 11.18
N ASP A 196 -6.33 25.97 11.53
CA ASP A 196 -6.41 26.70 12.80
C ASP A 196 -7.60 26.26 13.68
N MET A 197 -8.42 25.32 13.21
CA MET A 197 -9.58 24.79 13.92
C MET A 197 -9.26 23.47 14.62
N MET A 198 -9.75 23.33 15.84
CA MET A 198 -9.66 22.10 16.63
C MET A 198 -11.05 21.48 16.79
N PHE A 199 -11.12 20.18 16.53
CA PHE A 199 -12.29 19.35 16.74
C PHE A 199 -11.95 18.27 17.76
N ILE A 200 -12.93 17.96 18.59
CA ILE A 200 -12.84 16.91 19.60
C ILE A 200 -13.95 15.91 19.34
N GLY A 201 -13.70 14.65 19.66
CA GLY A 201 -14.66 13.60 19.41
C GLY A 201 -14.23 12.28 20.01
N ASN A 202 -14.92 11.24 19.58
CA ASN A 202 -14.57 9.87 19.91
C ASN A 202 -14.43 9.06 18.63
N TYR A 203 -13.75 7.92 18.71
CA TYR A 203 -13.69 6.95 17.64
C TYR A 203 -13.91 5.53 18.18
N GLU A 204 -14.50 4.70 17.33
CA GLU A 204 -14.71 3.28 17.57
C GLU A 204 -14.00 2.46 16.51
N GLU A 205 -13.32 1.39 16.93
CA GLU A 205 -12.66 0.44 16.04
C GLU A 205 -13.71 -0.54 15.50
N LEU A 206 -14.04 -0.45 14.21
CA LEU A 206 -15.05 -1.29 13.55
C LEU A 206 -14.46 -2.60 12.99
N GLY A 207 -13.14 -2.73 12.97
CA GLY A 207 -12.40 -3.90 12.48
C GLY A 207 -10.90 -3.61 12.38
N ASN A 208 -10.13 -4.58 11.88
CA ASN A 208 -8.65 -4.56 11.93
C ASN A 208 -8.01 -3.27 11.37
N TYR A 209 -8.64 -2.64 10.37
CA TYR A 209 -8.13 -1.44 9.72
C TYR A 209 -9.22 -0.41 9.43
N LYS A 210 -10.27 -0.36 10.27
CA LYS A 210 -11.37 0.58 10.09
C LYS A 210 -11.81 1.19 11.41
N ILE A 211 -12.01 2.49 11.40
CA ILE A 211 -12.60 3.25 12.51
C ILE A 211 -13.80 4.05 12.04
N GLU A 212 -14.71 4.33 12.96
CA GLU A 212 -15.72 5.36 12.82
C GLU A 212 -15.45 6.44 13.87
N ALA A 213 -15.35 7.69 13.43
CA ALA A 213 -15.03 8.85 14.23
C ALA A 213 -16.23 9.78 14.30
N SER A 214 -16.70 10.10 15.50
CA SER A 214 -17.76 11.07 15.75
C SER A 214 -17.18 12.37 16.27
N LEU A 215 -17.10 13.37 15.40
CA LEU A 215 -16.51 14.68 15.70
C LEU A 215 -17.59 15.73 15.98
N LEU A 216 -17.45 16.43 17.11
CA LEU A 216 -18.37 17.48 17.49
C LEU A 216 -18.33 18.63 16.46
N GLY A 217 -19.46 18.85 15.78
CA GLY A 217 -19.62 19.90 14.77
C GLY A 217 -19.27 19.50 13.33
N LEU A 218 -18.67 18.32 13.10
CA LEU A 218 -18.39 17.77 11.76
C LEU A 218 -19.22 16.53 11.44
N GLY A 219 -19.75 15.84 12.46
CA GLY A 219 -20.50 14.60 12.30
C GLY A 219 -19.58 13.38 12.24
N ASP A 220 -20.10 12.30 11.66
CA ASP A 220 -19.43 11.01 11.62
C ASP A 220 -18.57 10.86 10.36
N VAL A 221 -17.34 10.38 10.55
CA VAL A 221 -16.36 10.14 9.48
C VAL A 221 -15.78 8.74 9.63
N VAL A 222 -15.75 8.01 8.53
CA VAL A 222 -15.11 6.69 8.49
C VAL A 222 -13.65 6.84 8.10
N GLY A 223 -12.76 6.25 8.90
CA GLY A 223 -11.35 6.10 8.60
C GLY A 223 -11.02 4.66 8.18
N GLU A 224 -10.29 4.49 7.09
CA GLU A 224 -9.83 3.18 6.62
C GLU A 224 -8.31 3.19 6.43
N PHE A 225 -7.61 2.34 7.16
CA PHE A 225 -6.16 2.21 7.06
C PHE A 225 -5.80 1.21 5.98
N ASN A 226 -4.90 1.61 5.10
CA ASN A 226 -4.37 0.74 4.07
C ASN A 226 -3.00 0.20 4.53
N PRO A 227 -2.91 -1.09 4.94
CA PRO A 227 -1.64 -1.69 5.38
C PRO A 227 -0.63 -1.87 4.23
N GLU A 228 -1.03 -1.67 2.98
CA GLU A 228 -0.15 -1.78 1.81
C GLU A 228 0.60 -0.49 1.51
N THR A 229 0.04 0.65 1.93
CA THR A 229 0.65 1.97 1.78
C THR A 229 1.06 2.57 3.13
N ASN A 230 0.66 1.95 4.23
CA ASN A 230 0.81 2.46 5.59
C ASN A 230 0.12 3.83 5.80
N MET A 231 -1.01 4.05 5.12
CA MET A 231 -1.73 5.32 5.17
C MET A 231 -3.17 5.13 5.63
N LEU A 232 -3.65 6.07 6.43
CA LEU A 232 -5.05 6.20 6.79
C LEU A 232 -5.76 7.07 5.75
N ASN A 233 -6.80 6.57 5.10
CA ASN A 233 -7.75 7.41 4.39
C ASN A 233 -8.82 7.89 5.37
N PHE A 234 -8.95 9.21 5.53
CA PHE A 234 -9.93 9.83 6.42
C PHE A 234 -10.49 11.08 5.74
N ASP A 235 -11.82 11.13 5.56
CA ASP A 235 -12.49 12.20 4.80
C ASP A 235 -11.84 12.48 3.41
N LYS A 236 -11.56 11.41 2.65
CA LYS A 236 -10.96 11.47 1.30
C LYS A 236 -9.53 12.05 1.25
N LEU A 237 -8.87 12.20 2.39
CA LEU A 237 -7.46 12.58 2.48
C LEU A 237 -6.65 11.41 3.01
N ASP A 238 -5.43 11.27 2.50
CA ASP A 238 -4.47 10.28 2.99
C ASP A 238 -3.60 10.89 4.07
N TYR A 239 -3.45 10.15 5.16
CA TYR A 239 -2.66 10.51 6.32
C TYR A 239 -1.60 9.47 6.64
N VAL A 240 -0.46 9.94 7.14
CA VAL A 240 0.66 9.10 7.56
C VAL A 240 0.69 9.00 9.09
N PRO A 241 0.86 7.80 9.66
CA PRO A 241 0.97 7.61 11.11
C PRO A 241 2.33 8.04 11.66
N TYR A 242 2.28 8.68 12.82
CA TYR A 242 3.39 9.02 13.69
C TYR A 242 3.14 8.38 15.04
N PHE A 243 4.09 7.54 15.44
CA PHE A 243 4.04 6.81 16.70
C PHE A 243 4.87 7.55 17.74
N ILE A 244 4.39 7.52 18.98
CA ILE A 244 5.17 8.01 20.13
C ILE A 244 6.42 7.14 20.24
N VAL A 245 7.57 7.80 20.38
CA VAL A 245 8.84 7.12 20.63
C VAL A 245 8.80 6.58 22.06
N PRO A 246 9.00 5.26 22.28
CA PRO A 246 8.99 4.71 23.62
C PRO A 246 10.15 5.26 24.45
N GLU A 247 10.05 5.16 25.77
CA GLU A 247 11.15 5.61 26.63
C GLU A 247 12.39 4.75 26.36
N MET A 248 13.46 5.40 25.91
CA MET A 248 14.73 4.76 25.61
C MET A 248 15.80 5.23 26.59
N ILE A 249 16.50 4.27 27.18
CA ILE A 249 17.57 4.50 28.14
C ILE A 249 18.88 3.99 27.54
N LEU A 250 19.85 4.89 27.39
CA LEU A 250 21.20 4.56 26.96
C LEU A 250 22.07 4.21 28.16
N GLU A 251 22.75 3.08 28.08
CA GLU A 251 23.66 2.60 29.11
C GLU A 251 25.02 2.24 28.51
N GLU A 252 26.09 2.56 29.23
CA GLU A 252 27.46 2.16 28.90
C GLU A 252 28.00 1.16 29.92
N SER A 253 28.93 0.31 29.47
CA SER A 253 29.65 -0.64 30.32
C SER A 253 31.08 -0.84 29.84
N LYS A 254 32.00 -1.09 30.78
CA LYS A 254 33.39 -1.50 30.48
C LYS A 254 33.56 -3.02 30.43
N ASP A 255 32.66 -3.77 31.07
CA ASP A 255 32.82 -5.21 31.36
C ASP A 255 31.59 -6.05 30.94
N MET A 256 30.57 -5.43 30.37
CA MET A 256 29.24 -5.99 30.06
C MET A 256 28.46 -6.53 31.28
N ARG A 257 28.93 -6.26 32.51
CA ARG A 257 28.31 -6.72 33.77
C ARG A 257 27.74 -5.55 34.54
N SER A 258 28.50 -4.46 34.63
CA SER A 258 28.13 -3.24 35.34
C SER A 258 27.73 -2.17 34.33
N TRP A 259 26.50 -1.70 34.41
CA TRP A 259 25.91 -0.75 33.47
C TRP A 259 25.63 0.58 34.13
N LYS A 260 25.95 1.67 33.44
CA LYS A 260 25.71 3.05 33.90
C LYS A 260 24.89 3.80 32.86
N ARG A 261 23.82 4.45 33.29
CA ARG A 261 23.02 5.35 32.43
C ARG A 261 23.86 6.54 31.97
N VAL A 262 23.77 6.84 30.69
CA VAL A 262 24.41 8.01 30.05
C VAL A 262 23.38 8.78 29.22
N LYS A 263 23.71 10.02 28.88
CA LYS A 263 22.83 10.87 28.08
C LYS A 263 23.11 10.65 26.59
N PHE A 264 22.06 10.71 25.78
CA PHE A 264 22.17 10.90 24.34
C PHE A 264 22.83 12.25 24.01
N SER A 265 23.47 12.37 22.85
CA SER A 265 24.01 13.65 22.37
C SER A 265 22.89 14.70 22.26
N ASN A 266 21.75 14.26 21.71
CA ASN A 266 20.57 15.08 21.45
C ASN A 266 19.34 14.50 22.16
N SER A 267 18.34 15.33 22.46
CA SER A 267 17.05 14.85 22.96
C SER A 267 16.39 13.95 21.93
N LEU A 268 15.84 12.81 22.36
CA LEU A 268 15.07 11.94 21.50
C LEU A 268 13.84 12.68 20.95
N PRO A 269 13.45 12.42 19.69
CA PRO A 269 12.20 12.93 19.18
C PRO A 269 11.04 12.34 20.00
N ARG A 270 9.96 13.12 20.16
CA ARG A 270 8.76 12.64 20.86
C ARG A 270 8.01 11.59 20.05
N GLU A 271 8.08 11.70 18.74
CA GLU A 271 7.37 10.84 17.78
C GLU A 271 8.27 10.54 16.59
N TYR A 272 7.97 9.46 15.89
CA TYR A 272 8.62 9.09 14.65
C TYR A 272 7.56 8.67 13.62
N LYS A 273 7.84 8.94 12.34
CA LYS A 273 6.98 8.49 11.26
C LYS A 273 7.06 6.97 11.16
N TRP A 274 5.95 6.26 11.29
CA TRP A 274 5.95 4.80 11.25
C TRP A 274 5.98 4.32 9.78
N GLN A 275 6.85 3.39 9.35
CA GLN A 275 7.86 2.55 10.04
C GLN A 275 9.32 3.01 9.77
N GLU A 276 9.59 4.31 9.83
CA GLU A 276 10.94 4.84 9.60
C GLU A 276 11.89 4.57 10.77
N GLU A 277 13.19 4.68 10.49
CA GLU A 277 14.26 4.49 11.47
C GLU A 277 14.45 5.75 12.32
N ILE A 278 14.63 5.57 13.63
CA ILE A 278 14.96 6.65 14.57
C ILE A 278 16.48 6.79 14.60
N LYS A 279 16.98 7.98 14.27
CA LYS A 279 18.40 8.31 14.41
C LYS A 279 18.71 8.78 15.83
N ILE A 280 19.74 8.18 16.43
CA ILE A 280 20.28 8.54 17.72
C ILE A 280 21.78 8.78 17.58
N GLU A 281 22.25 9.89 18.15
CA GLU A 281 23.67 10.24 18.15
C GLU A 281 24.24 10.10 19.56
N ILE A 282 25.45 9.54 19.64
CA ILE A 282 26.16 9.27 20.89
C ILE A 282 27.59 9.82 20.79
N GLN A 283 27.94 10.69 21.72
CA GLN A 283 29.32 11.14 21.94
C GLN A 283 30.19 9.97 22.42
N MET A 284 31.15 9.56 21.60
CA MET A 284 32.11 8.52 21.98
C MET A 284 33.35 9.12 22.63
N ASN A 285 33.71 8.63 23.83
CA ASN A 285 35.06 8.86 24.35
C ASN A 285 36.01 7.81 23.74
N LYS A 286 36.86 8.24 22.79
CA LYS A 286 37.81 7.40 22.04
C LYS A 286 38.94 6.79 22.89
N GLN A 287 39.04 7.14 24.19
CA GLN A 287 40.15 6.72 25.05
C GLN A 287 40.00 5.31 25.65
N GLU A 288 38.80 4.72 25.63
CA GLU A 288 38.56 3.39 26.19
C GLU A 288 37.55 2.60 25.36
N ASN A 289 37.76 1.28 25.25
CA ASN A 289 36.75 0.38 24.69
C ASN A 289 35.56 0.31 25.66
N LYS A 290 34.38 0.69 25.17
CA LYS A 290 33.12 0.66 25.91
C LYS A 290 32.06 -0.09 25.13
N PHE A 291 31.20 -0.80 25.84
CA PHE A 291 29.98 -1.40 25.32
C PHE A 291 28.81 -0.46 25.59
N TYR A 292 27.88 -0.38 24.64
CA TYR A 292 26.66 0.39 24.77
C TYR A 292 25.45 -0.50 24.55
N ARG A 293 24.36 -0.23 25.25
CA ARG A 293 23.06 -0.82 24.96
C ARG A 293 21.97 0.23 25.12
N ILE A 294 20.90 0.07 24.35
CA ILE A 294 19.69 0.87 24.45
C ILE A 294 18.61 -0.06 24.99
N ARG A 295 18.05 0.31 26.13
CA ARG A 295 16.91 -0.38 26.71
C ARG A 295 15.67 0.42 26.40
N ILE A 296 14.67 -0.24 25.82
CA ILE A 296 13.33 0.29 25.65
C ILE A 296 12.56 -0.11 26.91
N GLU A 297 11.93 0.85 27.60
CA GLU A 297 10.98 0.52 28.66
C GLU A 297 9.62 0.20 28.01
N GLU A 298 9.07 -0.97 28.35
CA GLU A 298 7.69 -1.33 27.99
C GLU A 298 6.77 -0.82 29.09
N ASP A 299 5.67 -0.16 28.70
CA ASP A 299 4.60 0.30 29.61
C ASP A 299 3.79 -0.86 30.21
#